data_AF-A0A520B7K0-F1
#
_entry.id   AF-A0A520B7K0-F1
#
_cell.length_a   1.000
_cell.length_b   1.000
_cell.length_c   1.000
_cell.angle_alpha   90.00
_cell.angle_beta   90.00
_cell.angle_gamma   90.00
#
_symmetry.space_group_name_H-M   'P 1'
#
loop_
_entity.id
_entity.type
_entity.pdbx_description
1 polymer ?
#
loop_
_entity_poly.entity_id
_entity_poly.type
_entity_poly.pdbx_seq_one_letter_code
_entity_poly.pdbx_strand_id
1 'polypeptide(L)'
;MKTISRLRYFLYLSILIVGCTTGKNALQKGNYDQSVFKSVDRLKSSPKNAEAMYVLPIAYDLALKEHLRKIDEAKVSSDVLRWETILAHYQKINQLSDEVNSSPVALGIVKNPQKFINEVEDSKYKAAEVRYTLGERQMSENNRVSAKNAYYNFEKAQYFYPGYKEVNKKLDEAYWAAVVKVVVQPVRVNSSYYQLSNQYFQDQVSDFMKSYQANRFVIFYSEQQANAQKINPDQILRLNFDDFVVGQT
;
A
#
# COMPACT_ATOMS: atom_id res chain seq x y z
N MET A 1 -29.10 7.00 -35.80
CA MET A 1 -28.98 5.70 -35.10
C MET A 1 -27.91 4.76 -35.68
N LYS A 2 -27.64 4.71 -36.99
CA LYS A 2 -26.60 3.82 -37.59
C LYS A 2 -25.14 4.15 -37.21
N THR A 3 -24.81 5.41 -36.94
CA THR A 3 -23.45 5.85 -36.57
C THR A 3 -23.04 5.45 -35.14
N ILE A 4 -23.98 5.49 -34.20
CA ILE A 4 -23.75 5.07 -32.80
C ILE A 4 -23.54 3.55 -32.68
N SER A 5 -24.21 2.77 -33.54
CA SER A 5 -24.01 1.30 -33.62
C SER A 5 -22.61 0.93 -34.15
N ARG A 6 -22.09 1.66 -35.15
CA ARG A 6 -20.73 1.45 -35.68
C ARG A 6 -19.64 1.85 -34.69
N LEU A 7 -19.87 2.92 -33.92
CA LEU A 7 -18.94 3.35 -32.86
C LEU A 7 -18.87 2.33 -31.72
N ARG A 8 -20.00 1.73 -31.33
CA ARG A 8 -20.04 0.62 -30.36
C ARG A 8 -19.29 -0.61 -30.87
N TYR A 9 -19.46 -0.99 -32.13
CA TYR A 9 -18.71 -2.10 -32.74
C TYR A 9 -17.20 -1.86 -32.76
N PHE A 10 -16.76 -0.63 -33.05
CA PHE A 10 -15.34 -0.25 -32.97
C PHE A 10 -14.80 -0.33 -31.54
N LEU A 11 -15.61 0.06 -30.55
CA LEU A 11 -15.23 0.01 -29.14
C LEU A 11 -15.13 -1.45 -28.64
N TYR A 12 -16.05 -2.33 -29.04
CA TYR A 12 -15.96 -3.78 -28.77
C TYR A 12 -14.80 -4.47 -29.51
N LEU A 13 -14.49 -4.06 -30.75
CA LEU A 13 -13.37 -4.61 -31.51
C LEU A 13 -12.01 -4.15 -30.95
N SER A 14 -11.93 -2.95 -30.39
CA SER A 14 -10.69 -2.42 -29.78
C SER A 14 -10.30 -3.15 -28.49
N ILE A 15 -11.27 -3.71 -27.76
CA ILE A 15 -11.04 -4.50 -26.54
C ILE A 15 -10.42 -5.89 -26.86
N LEU A 16 -10.54 -6.37 -28.11
CA LEU A 16 -9.97 -7.66 -28.53
C LEU A 16 -8.48 -7.58 -28.92
N ILE A 17 -7.88 -6.38 -28.97
CA ILE A 17 -6.46 -6.19 -29.31
C ILE A 17 -5.58 -6.10 -28.05
N VAL A 18 -6.03 -6.63 -26.91
CA VAL A 18 -5.13 -6.93 -25.79
C VAL A 18 -4.24 -8.08 -26.25
N GLY A 19 -3.16 -7.73 -26.95
CA GLY A 19 -2.25 -8.70 -27.55
C GLY A 19 -1.75 -9.66 -26.49
N CYS A 20 -2.05 -10.95 -26.66
CA CYS A 20 -1.40 -12.02 -25.92
C CYS A 20 0.10 -11.97 -26.22
N THR A 21 0.86 -11.29 -25.37
CA THR A 21 2.33 -11.28 -25.46
C THR A 21 2.83 -12.70 -25.18
N THR A 22 3.51 -13.31 -26.16
CA THR A 22 4.15 -14.61 -26.00
C THR A 22 5.42 -14.50 -25.15
N GLY A 23 5.91 -15.61 -24.61
CA GLY A 23 7.19 -15.64 -23.88
C GLY A 23 8.33 -15.10 -24.75
N LYS A 24 8.41 -15.52 -26.02
CA LYS A 24 9.40 -15.03 -26.97
C LYS A 24 9.36 -13.51 -27.17
N ASN A 25 8.18 -12.93 -27.32
CA ASN A 25 8.02 -11.49 -27.48
C ASN A 25 8.44 -10.74 -26.21
N ALA A 26 8.15 -11.28 -25.02
CA ALA A 26 8.61 -10.71 -23.75
C ALA A 26 10.13 -10.77 -23.64
N LEU A 27 10.75 -11.90 -23.98
CA LEU A 27 12.20 -12.09 -24.01
C LEU A 27 12.89 -11.06 -24.92
N GLN A 28 12.40 -10.86 -26.14
CA GLN A 28 12.95 -9.90 -27.10
C GLN A 28 12.87 -8.45 -26.62
N LYS A 29 11.91 -8.13 -25.75
CA LYS A 29 11.73 -6.80 -25.15
C LYS A 29 12.54 -6.60 -23.87
N GLY A 30 13.30 -7.61 -23.41
CA GLY A 30 14.00 -7.57 -22.13
C GLY A 30 13.11 -7.83 -20.92
N ASN A 31 11.86 -8.24 -21.10
CA ASN A 31 10.94 -8.55 -20.01
C ASN A 31 11.11 -10.01 -19.56
N TYR A 32 12.24 -10.33 -18.93
CA TYR A 32 12.64 -11.72 -18.65
C TYR A 32 11.69 -12.43 -17.69
N ASP A 33 11.26 -11.80 -16.60
CA ASP A 33 10.28 -12.35 -15.65
C ASP A 33 8.99 -12.76 -16.37
N GLN A 34 8.44 -11.84 -17.16
CA GLN A 34 7.22 -12.08 -17.92
C GLN A 34 7.41 -13.23 -18.92
N SER A 35 8.59 -13.32 -19.54
CA SER A 35 8.93 -14.42 -20.43
C SER A 35 8.95 -15.77 -19.71
N VAL A 36 9.46 -15.84 -18.49
CA VAL A 36 9.41 -17.06 -17.65
C VAL A 36 7.95 -17.44 -17.38
N PHE A 37 7.14 -16.53 -16.82
CA PHE A 37 5.74 -16.81 -16.50
C PHE A 37 4.95 -17.28 -17.73
N LYS A 38 5.08 -16.59 -18.86
CA LYS A 38 4.40 -16.95 -20.11
C LYS A 38 4.86 -18.28 -20.68
N SER A 39 6.15 -18.60 -20.58
CA SER A 39 6.68 -19.87 -21.08
C SER A 39 6.22 -21.03 -20.20
N VAL A 40 6.21 -20.87 -18.88
CA VAL A 40 5.69 -21.90 -17.97
C VAL A 40 4.19 -22.12 -18.17
N ASP A 41 3.40 -21.05 -18.23
CA ASP A 41 1.95 -21.13 -18.49
C ASP A 41 1.65 -21.83 -19.83
N ARG A 42 2.47 -21.54 -20.86
CA ARG A 42 2.37 -22.24 -22.14
C ARG A 42 2.73 -23.71 -22.04
N LEU A 43 3.72 -24.10 -21.23
CA LEU A 43 4.09 -25.50 -21.03
C LEU A 43 3.06 -26.25 -20.18
N LYS A 44 2.38 -25.59 -19.25
CA LYS A 44 1.24 -26.16 -18.50
C LYS A 44 0.09 -26.53 -19.43
N SER A 45 -0.25 -25.62 -20.35
CA SER A 45 -1.35 -25.82 -21.32
C SER A 45 -0.94 -26.62 -22.56
N SER A 46 0.34 -26.66 -22.91
CA SER A 46 0.87 -27.33 -24.09
C SER A 46 2.28 -27.87 -23.82
N PRO A 47 2.39 -29.03 -23.14
CA PRO A 47 3.66 -29.64 -22.70
C PRO A 47 4.75 -29.81 -23.77
N LYS A 48 4.36 -29.97 -25.04
CA LYS A 48 5.28 -30.17 -26.18
C LYS A 48 5.54 -28.91 -26.99
N ASN A 49 5.20 -27.73 -26.46
CA ASN A 49 5.38 -26.47 -27.17
C ASN A 49 6.87 -26.14 -27.34
N ALA A 50 7.41 -26.37 -28.54
CA ALA A 50 8.84 -26.22 -28.83
C ALA A 50 9.37 -24.80 -28.55
N GLU A 51 8.58 -23.75 -28.83
CA GLU A 51 8.99 -22.37 -28.55
C GLU A 51 9.14 -22.12 -27.04
N ALA A 52 8.15 -22.52 -26.24
CA ALA A 52 8.20 -22.35 -24.79
C ALA A 52 9.33 -23.20 -24.15
N MET A 53 9.56 -24.41 -24.68
CA MET A 53 10.67 -25.26 -24.23
C MET A 53 12.04 -24.61 -24.50
N TYR A 54 12.19 -23.91 -25.64
CA TYR A 54 13.41 -23.20 -25.99
C TYR A 54 13.58 -21.88 -25.23
N VAL A 55 12.50 -21.11 -25.07
CA VAL A 55 12.54 -19.77 -24.46
C VAL A 55 12.74 -19.82 -22.95
N LEU A 56 12.10 -20.78 -22.25
CA LEU A 56 12.10 -20.85 -20.80
C LEU A 56 13.51 -20.81 -20.16
N PRO A 57 14.49 -21.66 -20.54
CA PRO A 57 15.78 -21.69 -19.87
C PRO A 57 16.59 -20.40 -20.10
N ILE A 58 16.48 -19.79 -21.28
CA ILE A 58 17.13 -18.52 -21.62
C ILE A 58 16.53 -17.39 -20.78
N ALA A 59 15.20 -17.31 -20.73
CA ALA A 59 14.49 -16.30 -19.97
C ALA A 59 14.79 -16.40 -18.46
N TYR A 60 14.82 -17.62 -17.91
CA TYR A 60 15.13 -17.84 -16.51
C TYR A 60 16.55 -17.42 -16.14
N ASP A 61 17.55 -17.79 -16.94
CA ASP A 61 18.95 -17.39 -16.72
C ASP A 61 19.13 -15.87 -16.75
N LEU A 62 18.51 -15.20 -17.73
CA LEU A 62 18.58 -13.73 -17.85
C LEU A 62 17.87 -13.02 -16.69
N ALA A 63 16.67 -13.48 -16.29
CA ALA A 63 15.94 -12.92 -15.14
C ALA A 63 16.74 -13.09 -13.84
N LEU A 64 17.31 -14.27 -13.61
CA LEU A 64 18.14 -14.54 -12.43
C LEU A 64 19.36 -13.61 -12.38
N LYS A 65 20.11 -13.51 -13.49
CA LYS A 65 21.28 -12.62 -13.58
C LYS A 65 20.91 -11.16 -13.38
N GLU A 66 19.78 -10.72 -13.94
CA GLU A 66 19.30 -9.36 -13.77
C GLU A 66 19.00 -9.05 -12.30
N HIS A 67 18.25 -9.91 -11.62
CA HIS A 67 17.94 -9.71 -10.20
C HIS A 67 19.18 -9.77 -9.31
N LEU A 68 20.10 -10.71 -9.56
CA LEU A 68 21.35 -10.79 -8.80
C LEU A 68 22.21 -9.53 -8.98
N ARG A 69 22.34 -9.03 -10.21
CA ARG A 69 23.01 -7.75 -10.47
C ARG A 69 22.32 -6.60 -9.71
N LYS A 70 20.99 -6.54 -9.71
CA LYS A 70 20.23 -5.52 -8.99
C LYS A 70 20.42 -5.59 -7.48
N ILE A 71 20.53 -6.79 -6.94
CA ILE A 71 20.87 -7.03 -5.53
C ILE A 71 22.27 -6.49 -5.23
N ASP A 72 23.25 -6.77 -6.08
CA ASP A 72 24.63 -6.31 -5.87
C ASP A 72 24.76 -4.79 -6.00
N GLU A 73 24.04 -4.17 -6.94
CA GLU A 73 23.88 -2.72 -7.03
C GLU A 73 23.28 -2.13 -5.74
N ALA A 74 22.22 -2.73 -5.22
CA ALA A 74 21.57 -2.27 -4.00
C ALA A 74 22.49 -2.40 -2.77
N LYS A 75 23.28 -3.48 -2.65
CA LYS A 75 24.21 -3.68 -1.52
C LYS A 75 25.21 -2.54 -1.37
N VAL A 76 25.76 -2.06 -2.48
CA VAL A 76 26.77 -0.98 -2.50
C VAL A 76 26.17 0.43 -2.54
N SER A 77 24.85 0.55 -2.73
CA SER A 77 24.16 1.84 -2.77
C SER A 77 24.21 2.57 -1.42
N SER A 78 24.09 3.90 -1.44
CA SER A 78 23.93 4.71 -0.24
C SER A 78 22.47 4.81 0.25
N ASP A 79 21.54 4.12 -0.42
CA ASP A 79 20.14 4.15 -0.03
C ASP A 79 19.98 3.52 1.36
N VAL A 80 19.32 4.25 2.25
CA VAL A 80 19.01 3.79 3.60
C VAL A 80 18.05 2.59 3.53
N LEU A 81 17.11 2.59 2.57
CA LEU A 81 16.09 1.57 2.40
C LEU A 81 16.51 0.43 1.46
N ARG A 82 17.81 0.32 1.12
CA ARG A 82 18.34 -0.69 0.19
C ARG A 82 17.90 -2.13 0.49
N TRP A 83 17.68 -2.48 1.76
CA TRP A 83 17.27 -3.81 2.18
C TRP A 83 15.87 -4.18 1.67
N GLU A 84 15.00 -3.20 1.42
CA GLU A 84 13.71 -3.43 0.77
C GLU A 84 13.88 -3.79 -0.71
N THR A 85 14.80 -3.13 -1.40
CA THR A 85 15.15 -3.46 -2.80
C THR A 85 15.76 -4.86 -2.88
N ILE A 86 16.69 -5.18 -2.00
CA ILE A 86 17.32 -6.52 -1.91
C ILE A 86 16.24 -7.58 -1.65
N LEU A 87 15.37 -7.36 -0.66
CA LEU A 87 14.26 -8.25 -0.34
C LEU A 87 13.35 -8.49 -1.55
N ALA A 88 12.94 -7.42 -2.24
CA ALA A 88 12.04 -7.52 -3.39
C ALA A 88 12.63 -8.38 -4.52
N HIS A 89 13.92 -8.23 -4.81
CA HIS A 89 14.60 -9.01 -5.84
C HIS A 89 14.78 -10.49 -5.45
N TYR A 90 15.15 -10.79 -4.20
CA TYR A 90 15.20 -12.19 -3.75
C TYR A 90 13.82 -12.85 -3.77
N GLN A 91 12.77 -12.13 -3.36
CA GLN A 91 11.39 -12.61 -3.46
C GLN A 91 10.99 -12.88 -4.92
N LYS A 92 11.41 -12.02 -5.86
CA LYS A 92 11.13 -12.23 -7.28
C LYS A 92 11.82 -13.46 -7.83
N ILE A 93 13.10 -13.69 -7.51
CA ILE A 93 13.81 -14.92 -7.87
C ILE A 93 13.07 -16.15 -7.32
N ASN A 94 12.67 -16.09 -6.04
CA ASN A 94 11.92 -17.17 -5.42
C ASN A 94 10.58 -17.42 -6.13
N GLN A 95 9.87 -16.37 -6.54
CA GLN A 95 8.62 -16.46 -7.31
C GLN A 95 8.84 -17.13 -8.68
N LEU A 96 9.90 -16.76 -9.40
CA LEU A 96 10.24 -17.37 -10.69
C LEU A 96 10.55 -18.87 -10.52
N SER A 97 11.27 -19.22 -9.46
CA SER A 97 11.57 -20.62 -9.14
C SER A 97 10.33 -21.42 -8.75
N ASP A 98 9.39 -20.83 -8.01
CA ASP A 98 8.08 -21.47 -7.73
C ASP A 98 7.28 -21.70 -8.99
N GLU A 99 7.29 -20.72 -9.91
CA GLU A 99 6.61 -20.86 -11.18
C GLU A 99 7.18 -22.05 -11.97
N VAL A 100 8.51 -22.15 -12.11
CA VAL A 100 9.16 -23.30 -12.76
C VAL A 100 8.79 -24.62 -12.07
N ASN A 101 8.84 -24.66 -10.73
CA ASN A 101 8.51 -25.86 -9.96
C ASN A 101 7.05 -26.30 -10.12
N SER A 102 6.14 -25.38 -10.43
CA SER A 102 4.72 -25.68 -10.61
C SER A 102 4.39 -26.43 -11.91
N SER A 103 5.37 -26.69 -12.79
CA SER A 103 5.20 -27.47 -14.03
C SER A 103 6.28 -28.55 -14.15
N PRO A 104 5.93 -29.85 -14.16
CA PRO A 104 6.91 -30.94 -14.31
C PRO A 104 7.77 -30.82 -15.58
N VAL A 105 7.17 -30.32 -16.67
CA VAL A 105 7.89 -30.08 -17.93
C VAL A 105 8.89 -28.94 -17.78
N ALA A 106 8.48 -27.83 -17.15
CA ALA A 106 9.35 -26.69 -16.91
C ALA A 106 10.53 -27.07 -16.01
N LEU A 107 10.26 -27.82 -14.93
CA LEU A 107 11.28 -28.35 -14.03
C LEU A 107 12.26 -29.32 -14.72
N GLY A 108 11.77 -30.08 -15.72
CA GLY A 108 12.63 -30.92 -16.56
C GLY A 108 13.60 -30.12 -17.44
N ILE A 109 13.27 -28.88 -17.77
CA ILE A 109 14.06 -27.97 -18.62
C ILE A 109 15.01 -27.11 -17.76
N VAL A 110 14.47 -26.46 -16.72
CA VAL A 110 15.23 -25.66 -15.76
C VAL A 110 15.39 -26.48 -14.49
N LYS A 111 16.49 -27.22 -14.43
CA LYS A 111 16.79 -28.11 -13.29
C LYS A 111 17.18 -27.27 -12.07
N ASN A 112 16.63 -27.63 -10.91
CA ASN A 112 16.96 -27.03 -9.62
C ASN A 112 16.89 -25.50 -9.62
N PRO A 113 15.72 -24.89 -9.90
CA PRO A 113 15.59 -23.44 -9.91
C PRO A 113 15.94 -22.88 -8.52
N GLN A 114 16.82 -21.88 -8.48
CA GLN A 114 17.47 -21.39 -7.26
C GLN A 114 16.47 -20.76 -6.28
N LYS A 115 16.68 -21.00 -4.99
CA LYS A 115 15.87 -20.43 -3.91
C LYS A 115 16.77 -19.74 -2.89
N PHE A 116 16.40 -18.51 -2.56
CA PHE A 116 17.09 -17.63 -1.62
C PHE A 116 16.21 -17.39 -0.39
N ILE A 117 15.89 -18.46 0.34
CA ILE A 117 14.95 -18.38 1.49
C ILE A 117 15.62 -17.67 2.65
N ASN A 118 16.86 -18.03 2.97
CA ASN A 118 17.60 -17.45 4.09
C ASN A 118 17.88 -15.97 3.85
N GLU A 119 18.20 -15.60 2.61
CA GLU A 119 18.47 -14.22 2.22
C GLU A 119 17.20 -13.37 2.25
N VAL A 120 16.03 -13.95 1.93
CA VAL A 120 14.73 -13.28 2.15
C VAL A 120 14.50 -13.02 3.63
N GLU A 121 14.70 -14.00 4.50
CA GLU A 121 14.51 -13.83 5.94
C GLU A 121 15.49 -12.81 6.56
N ASP A 122 16.78 -12.88 6.18
CA ASP A 122 17.79 -11.89 6.58
C ASP A 122 17.44 -10.48 6.07
N SER A 123 17.00 -10.35 4.83
CA SER A 123 16.62 -9.05 4.26
C SER A 123 15.37 -8.47 4.93
N LYS A 124 14.38 -9.30 5.30
CA LYS A 124 13.22 -8.87 6.10
C LYS A 124 13.64 -8.31 7.45
N TYR A 125 14.51 -9.04 8.16
CA TYR A 125 15.02 -8.61 9.47
C TYR A 125 15.73 -7.26 9.35
N LYS A 126 16.64 -7.10 8.37
CA LYS A 126 17.39 -5.85 8.15
C LYS A 126 16.51 -4.69 7.67
N ALA A 127 15.52 -4.96 6.83
CA ALA A 127 14.53 -3.94 6.44
C ALA A 127 13.72 -3.46 7.65
N ALA A 128 13.30 -4.37 8.53
CA ALA A 128 12.61 -4.04 9.77
C ALA A 128 13.51 -3.21 10.71
N GLU A 129 14.78 -3.58 10.86
CA GLU A 129 15.76 -2.84 11.64
C GLU A 129 15.89 -1.39 11.17
N VAL A 130 16.14 -1.19 9.88
CA VAL A 130 16.30 0.15 9.29
C VAL A 130 15.05 0.99 9.54
N ARG A 131 13.86 0.42 9.26
CA ARG A 131 12.59 1.11 9.45
C ARG A 131 12.34 1.49 10.90
N TYR A 132 12.60 0.58 11.84
CA TYR A 132 12.49 0.87 13.26
C TYR A 132 13.43 2.02 13.68
N THR A 133 14.68 1.99 13.24
CA THR A 133 15.66 3.05 13.54
C THR A 133 15.26 4.40 12.94
N LEU A 134 14.68 4.41 11.74
CA LEU A 134 14.12 5.63 11.13
C LEU A 134 12.95 6.18 11.96
N GLY A 135 12.06 5.29 12.42
CA GLY A 135 10.95 5.67 13.30
C GLY A 135 11.43 6.30 14.60
N GLU A 136 12.40 5.69 15.28
CA GLU A 136 12.97 6.24 16.52
C GLU A 136 13.61 7.63 16.30
N ARG A 137 14.34 7.81 15.19
CA ARG A 137 14.92 9.10 14.84
C ARG A 137 13.84 10.17 14.64
N GLN A 138 12.78 9.85 13.93
CA GLN A 138 11.69 10.79 13.68
C GLN A 138 10.90 11.11 14.96
N MET A 139 10.73 10.14 15.87
CA MET A 139 10.16 10.40 17.19
C MET A 139 10.99 11.39 18.00
N SER A 140 12.33 11.35 17.87
CA SER A 140 13.22 12.27 18.59
C SER A 140 13.08 13.74 18.16
N GLU A 141 12.51 14.02 16.98
CA GLU A 141 12.24 15.39 16.53
C GLU A 141 11.06 16.05 17.24
N ASN A 142 10.31 15.29 18.05
CA ASN A 142 9.26 15.75 18.96
C ASN A 142 8.23 16.71 18.33
N ASN A 143 7.78 16.41 17.11
CA ASN A 143 6.74 17.15 16.43
C ASN A 143 5.74 16.21 15.75
N ARG A 144 4.51 16.70 15.50
CA ARG A 144 3.42 15.85 14.98
C ARG A 144 3.70 15.31 13.57
N VAL A 145 4.40 16.06 12.73
CA VAL A 145 4.70 15.63 11.34
C VAL A 145 5.72 14.49 11.37
N SER A 146 6.77 14.62 12.18
CA SER A 146 7.76 13.56 12.35
C SER A 146 7.15 12.32 13.01
N ALA A 147 6.26 12.48 13.98
CA ALA A 147 5.53 11.36 14.59
C ALA A 147 4.66 10.58 13.58
N LYS A 148 4.01 11.27 12.63
CA LYS A 148 3.28 10.61 11.53
C LYS A 148 4.22 9.79 10.66
N ASN A 149 5.36 10.35 10.29
CA ASN A 149 6.36 9.65 9.51
C ASN A 149 6.94 8.45 10.29
N ALA A 150 7.14 8.61 11.60
CA ALA A 150 7.63 7.56 12.48
C ALA A 150 6.64 6.40 12.54
N TYR A 151 5.35 6.70 12.69
CA TYR A 151 4.29 5.70 12.66
C TYR A 151 4.35 4.85 11.39
N TYR A 152 4.46 5.47 10.21
CA TYR A 152 4.57 4.71 8.94
C TYR A 152 5.85 3.88 8.84
N ASN A 153 6.96 4.36 9.42
CA ASN A 153 8.18 3.57 9.51
C ASN A 153 8.00 2.35 10.43
N PHE A 154 7.38 2.51 11.60
CA PHE A 154 7.09 1.38 12.48
C PHE A 154 6.07 0.40 11.86
N GLU A 155 5.09 0.90 11.08
CA GLU A 155 4.12 0.06 10.36
C GLU A 155 4.85 -0.83 9.34
N LYS A 156 5.84 -0.27 8.62
CA LYS A 156 6.71 -1.04 7.73
C LYS A 156 7.62 -2.01 8.48
N ALA A 157 8.17 -1.63 9.62
CA ALA A 157 8.97 -2.53 10.44
C ALA A 157 8.15 -3.75 10.91
N GLN A 158 6.94 -3.52 11.41
CA GLN A 158 5.99 -4.56 11.83
C GLN A 158 5.56 -5.44 10.65
N TYR A 159 5.40 -4.86 9.45
CA TYR A 159 5.10 -5.62 8.22
C TYR A 159 6.26 -6.55 7.82
N PHE A 160 7.49 -6.06 7.84
CA PHE A 160 8.65 -6.86 7.41
C PHE A 160 9.01 -7.95 8.41
N TYR A 161 9.00 -7.63 9.71
CA TYR A 161 9.33 -8.57 10.77
C TYR A 161 8.41 -8.34 11.98
N PRO A 162 7.26 -9.04 12.04
CA PRO A 162 6.32 -8.90 13.15
C PRO A 162 6.98 -9.14 14.50
N GLY A 163 6.76 -8.23 15.46
CA GLY A 163 7.37 -8.35 16.79
C GLY A 163 8.86 -7.99 16.83
N TYR A 164 9.39 -7.29 15.81
CA TYR A 164 10.73 -6.73 15.88
C TYR A 164 10.85 -5.75 17.05
N LYS A 165 11.60 -6.14 18.09
CA LYS A 165 11.73 -5.37 19.34
C LYS A 165 10.36 -4.96 19.91
N GLU A 166 10.20 -3.72 20.36
CA GLU A 166 8.95 -3.18 20.88
C GLU A 166 8.11 -2.46 19.80
N VAL A 167 8.15 -2.89 18.52
CA VAL A 167 7.52 -2.14 17.41
C VAL A 167 6.03 -1.84 17.61
N ASN A 168 5.26 -2.74 18.26
CA ASN A 168 3.85 -2.49 18.56
C ASN A 168 3.65 -1.31 19.53
N LYS A 169 4.48 -1.25 20.59
CA LYS A 169 4.47 -0.12 21.53
C LYS A 169 4.89 1.17 20.83
N LYS A 170 5.89 1.11 19.95
CA LYS A 170 6.35 2.26 19.16
C LYS A 170 5.31 2.76 18.17
N LEU A 171 4.53 1.87 17.57
CA LEU A 171 3.36 2.22 16.77
C LEU A 171 2.35 3.04 17.58
N ASP A 172 2.00 2.56 18.78
CA ASP A 172 1.06 3.26 19.65
C ASP A 172 1.60 4.63 20.08
N GLU A 173 2.86 4.69 20.52
CA GLU A 173 3.54 5.95 20.89
C GLU A 173 3.53 6.96 19.74
N ALA A 174 3.93 6.53 18.54
CA ALA A 174 3.96 7.39 17.37
C ALA A 174 2.56 7.83 16.92
N TYR A 175 1.57 6.93 17.01
CA TYR A 175 0.18 7.24 16.70
C TYR A 175 -0.35 8.37 17.61
N TRP A 176 -0.22 8.23 18.93
CA TRP A 176 -0.72 9.21 19.87
C TRP A 176 0.04 10.54 19.80
N ALA A 177 1.33 10.52 19.47
CA ALA A 177 2.12 11.73 19.21
C ALA A 177 1.72 12.43 17.89
N ALA A 178 1.16 11.69 16.93
CA ALA A 178 0.73 12.19 15.63
C ALA A 178 -0.72 12.70 15.60
N VAL A 179 -1.57 12.20 16.52
CA VAL A 179 -3.00 12.49 16.59
C VAL A 179 -3.25 13.97 16.89
N VAL A 180 -4.23 14.53 16.18
CA VAL A 180 -4.86 15.82 16.49
C VAL A 180 -6.22 15.55 17.12
N LYS A 181 -6.43 16.06 18.32
CA LYS A 181 -7.69 15.95 19.06
C LYS A 181 -8.54 17.18 18.78
N VAL A 182 -9.66 16.99 18.09
CA VAL A 182 -10.58 18.06 17.71
C VAL A 182 -11.83 17.96 18.56
N VAL A 183 -12.12 18.97 19.35
CA VAL A 183 -13.38 19.06 20.10
C VAL A 183 -14.40 19.84 19.28
N VAL A 184 -15.54 19.22 19.01
CA VAL A 184 -16.64 19.84 18.26
C VAL A 184 -17.69 20.32 19.24
N GLN A 185 -17.95 21.62 19.24
CA GLN A 185 -18.98 22.23 20.08
C GLN A 185 -20.34 22.17 19.37
N PRO A 186 -21.43 21.89 20.11
CA PRO A 186 -22.76 21.88 19.54
C PRO A 186 -23.15 23.29 19.07
N VAL A 187 -23.96 23.36 18.02
CA VAL A 187 -24.51 24.64 17.56
C VAL A 187 -25.57 25.10 18.55
N ARG A 188 -25.43 26.35 18.99
CA ARG A 188 -26.42 27.01 19.84
C ARG A 188 -27.39 27.78 18.96
N VAL A 189 -28.66 27.41 19.01
CA VAL A 189 -29.76 28.11 18.32
C VAL A 189 -30.63 28.77 19.37
N ASN A 190 -30.72 30.10 19.34
CA ASN A 190 -31.51 30.88 20.29
C ASN A 190 -33.00 30.98 19.89
N SER A 191 -33.36 30.56 18.68
CA SER A 191 -34.73 30.59 18.16
C SER A 191 -35.43 29.25 18.36
N SER A 192 -36.60 29.27 19.00
CA SER A 192 -37.45 28.08 19.18
C SER A 192 -37.96 27.51 17.85
N TYR A 193 -38.04 28.33 16.79
CA TYR A 193 -38.56 27.94 15.48
C TYR A 193 -37.65 26.94 14.74
N TYR A 194 -36.32 27.02 14.98
CA TYR A 194 -35.32 26.21 14.28
C TYR A 194 -34.80 25.02 15.11
N GLN A 195 -35.48 24.65 16.19
CA GLN A 195 -35.05 23.56 17.09
C GLN A 195 -34.96 22.20 16.36
N LEU A 196 -35.93 21.87 15.50
CA LEU A 196 -35.95 20.59 14.77
C LEU A 196 -34.83 20.50 13.73
N SER A 197 -34.57 21.58 13.00
CA SER A 197 -33.43 21.66 12.07
C SER A 197 -32.09 21.60 12.79
N ASN A 198 -31.99 22.14 14.02
CA ASN A 198 -30.79 22.01 14.83
C ASN A 198 -30.54 20.57 15.25
N GLN A 199 -31.56 19.86 15.77
CA GLN A 199 -31.39 18.47 16.18
C GLN A 199 -30.91 17.59 15.02
N TYR A 200 -31.55 17.70 13.86
CA TYR A 200 -31.13 16.96 12.66
C TYR A 200 -29.68 17.28 12.28
N PHE A 201 -29.29 18.56 12.30
CA PHE A 201 -27.92 18.96 12.02
C PHE A 201 -26.91 18.38 13.04
N GLN A 202 -27.22 18.41 14.34
CA GLN A 202 -26.37 17.81 15.37
C GLN A 202 -26.19 16.30 15.15
N ASP A 203 -27.26 15.60 14.75
CA ASP A 203 -27.21 14.17 14.44
C ASP A 203 -26.28 13.89 13.24
N GLN A 204 -26.40 14.69 12.16
CA GLN A 204 -25.50 14.58 11.00
C GLN A 204 -24.03 14.82 11.36
N VAL A 205 -23.74 15.82 12.21
CA VAL A 205 -22.37 16.08 12.70
C VAL A 205 -21.86 14.90 13.53
N SER A 206 -22.70 14.37 14.44
CA SER A 206 -22.36 13.20 15.26
C SER A 206 -22.03 11.98 14.41
N ASP A 207 -22.84 11.71 13.39
CA ASP A 207 -22.64 10.59 12.47
C ASP A 207 -21.39 10.77 11.62
N PHE A 208 -21.10 11.99 11.16
CA PHE A 208 -19.85 12.31 10.48
C PHE A 208 -18.64 12.04 11.40
N MET A 209 -18.65 12.53 12.64
CA MET A 209 -17.54 12.32 13.57
C MET A 209 -17.28 10.83 13.84
N LYS A 210 -18.33 10.02 13.98
CA LYS A 210 -18.21 8.57 14.21
C LYS A 210 -17.71 7.81 12.98
N SER A 211 -18.10 8.25 11.78
CA SER A 211 -17.77 7.57 10.51
C SER A 211 -16.51 8.11 9.84
N TYR A 212 -15.87 9.14 10.39
CA TYR A 212 -14.69 9.76 9.80
C TYR A 212 -13.49 8.79 9.78
N GLN A 213 -13.09 8.39 8.57
CA GLN A 213 -11.93 7.51 8.34
C GLN A 213 -10.90 8.12 7.37
N ALA A 214 -11.15 9.35 6.89
CA ALA A 214 -10.29 9.97 5.87
C ALA A 214 -8.88 10.27 6.39
N ASN A 215 -8.73 10.53 7.69
CA ASN A 215 -7.43 10.73 8.32
C ASN A 215 -7.37 10.03 9.67
N ARG A 216 -6.59 8.95 9.75
CA ARG A 216 -6.39 8.18 10.99
C ARG A 216 -5.76 8.97 12.13
N PHE A 217 -5.12 10.10 11.85
CA PHE A 217 -4.49 10.95 12.87
C PHE A 217 -5.37 12.12 13.31
N VAL A 218 -6.68 12.05 13.07
CA VAL A 218 -7.65 13.03 13.58
C VAL A 218 -8.69 12.28 14.39
N ILE A 219 -8.86 12.68 15.64
CA ILE A 219 -9.90 12.13 16.52
C ILE A 219 -10.84 13.27 16.89
N PHE A 220 -12.12 13.08 16.61
CA PHE A 220 -13.18 13.99 17.01
C PHE A 220 -13.75 13.59 18.37
N TYR A 221 -13.98 14.60 19.20
CA TYR A 221 -14.67 14.46 20.48
C TYR A 221 -15.84 15.43 20.51
N SER A 222 -16.99 14.99 21.03
CA SER A 222 -18.01 15.94 21.47
C SER A 222 -17.53 16.69 22.72
N GLU A 223 -18.08 17.88 22.96
CA GLU A 223 -17.80 18.65 24.17
C GLU A 223 -18.07 17.83 25.46
N GLN A 224 -19.14 17.03 25.48
CA GLN A 224 -19.46 16.13 26.59
C GLN A 224 -18.39 15.05 26.81
N GLN A 225 -17.93 14.40 25.73
CA GLN A 225 -16.88 13.38 25.80
C GLN A 225 -15.56 13.98 26.27
N ALA A 226 -15.20 15.15 25.74
CA ALA A 226 -13.98 15.86 26.09
C ALA A 226 -13.95 16.22 27.58
N ASN A 227 -15.05 16.73 28.11
CA ASN A 227 -15.19 17.04 29.53
C ASN A 227 -15.13 15.78 30.41
N ALA A 228 -15.86 14.72 30.03
CA ALA A 228 -15.91 13.47 30.79
C ALA A 228 -14.53 12.77 30.86
N GLN A 229 -13.78 12.79 29.75
CA GLN A 229 -12.47 12.15 29.65
C GLN A 229 -11.29 13.09 29.95
N LYS A 230 -11.58 14.36 30.29
CA LYS A 230 -10.57 15.43 30.53
C LYS A 230 -9.59 15.56 29.35
N ILE A 231 -10.11 15.51 28.13
CA ILE A 231 -9.31 15.66 26.92
C ILE A 231 -8.79 17.09 26.83
N ASN A 232 -7.48 17.24 26.64
CA ASN A 232 -6.88 18.51 26.24
C ASN A 232 -6.91 18.61 24.71
N PRO A 233 -7.77 19.47 24.11
CA PRO A 233 -7.89 19.56 22.66
C PRO A 233 -6.70 20.28 22.03
N ASP A 234 -6.31 19.81 20.84
CA ASP A 234 -5.42 20.57 19.95
C ASP A 234 -6.20 21.66 19.19
N GLN A 235 -7.47 21.39 18.90
CA GLN A 235 -8.35 22.27 18.14
C GLN A 235 -9.78 22.23 18.70
N ILE A 236 -10.47 23.36 18.58
CA ILE A 236 -11.89 23.49 18.91
C ILE A 236 -12.63 23.94 17.66
N LEU A 237 -13.53 23.10 17.16
CA LEU A 237 -14.42 23.43 16.06
C LEU A 237 -15.71 24.01 16.62
N ARG A 238 -15.99 25.27 16.26
CA ARG A 238 -17.23 25.96 16.62
C ARG A 238 -18.10 26.12 15.39
N LEU A 239 -19.33 25.67 15.50
CA LEU A 239 -20.34 25.78 14.47
C LEU A 239 -21.40 26.78 14.97
N ASN A 240 -21.69 27.79 14.18
CA ASN A 240 -22.68 28.82 14.49
C ASN A 240 -23.70 28.89 13.34
N PHE A 241 -24.97 29.16 13.67
CA PHE A 241 -25.96 29.62 12.71
C PHE A 241 -26.14 31.12 12.90
N ASP A 242 -25.92 31.87 11.83
CA ASP A 242 -26.29 33.28 11.78
C ASP A 242 -27.72 33.38 11.26
N ASP A 243 -28.59 34.03 12.03
CA ASP A 243 -29.98 34.31 11.64
C ASP A 243 -30.09 35.81 11.30
N PHE A 244 -30.64 36.12 10.14
CA PHE A 244 -30.88 37.49 9.70
C PHE A 244 -32.38 37.72 9.59
N VAL A 245 -32.92 38.55 10.48
CA VAL A 245 -34.30 39.03 10.35
C VAL A 245 -34.32 40.15 9.32
N VAL A 246 -34.83 39.85 8.12
CA VAL A 246 -35.06 40.86 7.09
C VAL A 246 -36.48 41.42 7.25
N GLY A 247 -36.57 42.69 7.65
CA GLY A 247 -37.81 43.44 7.73
C GLY A 247 -38.44 43.50 9.12
N GLN A 248 -38.05 44.51 9.91
CA GLN A 248 -38.95 45.14 10.87
C GLN A 248 -39.06 46.62 10.46
N THR A 249 -40.14 46.93 9.76
CA THR A 249 -40.67 48.29 9.57
C THR A 249 -42.06 48.31 10.17
#